data_AF-A0A822H7E8-F1
#
_entry.id   AF-A0A822H7E8-F1
#
_cell.length_a   1.000
_cell.length_b   1.000
_cell.length_c   1.000
_cell.angle_alpha   90.00
_cell.angle_beta   90.00
_cell.angle_gamma   90.00
#
_symmetry.space_group_name_H-M   'P 1'
#
loop_
_entity.id
_entity.type
_entity.pdbx_description
1 polymer ?
#
loop_
_entity_poly.entity_id
_entity_poly.type
_entity_poly.pdbx_seq_one_letter_code
_entity_poly.pdbx_strand_id
1 'polypeptide(L)'
;MMQDLKKCLRTKLIELNIFTLRDIGSDVDRITAKRFGQWATRLYVILFISALTILIFYTIIRPHILTKNFDEPSFIFYNHLRKTYGDEL
;
A
#
# COMPACT_ATOMS: atom_id res chain seq x y z
N MET A 1 -7.95 2.75 -32.63
CA MET A 1 -8.86 2.69 -31.46
C MET A 1 -8.18 2.23 -30.17
N MET A 2 -7.69 0.99 -30.04
CA MET A 2 -7.04 0.53 -28.79
C MET A 2 -5.70 1.25 -28.50
N GLN A 3 -4.94 1.62 -29.54
CA GLN A 3 -3.70 2.39 -29.41
C GLN A 3 -3.94 3.85 -29.00
N ASP A 4 -5.00 4.47 -29.52
CA ASP A 4 -5.38 5.85 -29.19
C ASP A 4 -5.85 5.97 -27.73
N LEU A 5 -6.57 4.96 -27.23
CA LEU A 5 -6.99 4.87 -25.84
C LEU A 5 -5.79 4.79 -24.88
N LYS A 6 -4.80 3.93 -25.19
CA LYS A 6 -3.56 3.82 -24.40
C LYS A 6 -2.78 5.13 -24.38
N LYS A 7 -2.72 5.82 -25.53
CA LYS A 7 -2.07 7.14 -25.64
C LYS A 7 -2.80 8.19 -24.81
N CYS A 8 -4.13 8.23 -24.86
CA CYS A 8 -4.96 9.13 -24.07
C CYS A 8 -4.79 8.90 -22.56
N LEU A 9 -4.86 7.63 -22.13
CA LEU A 9 -4.63 7.24 -20.74
C LEU A 9 -3.25 7.66 -20.26
N ARG A 10 -2.21 7.42 -21.06
CA ARG A 10 -0.84 7.84 -20.73
C ARG A 10 -0.74 9.35 -20.56
N THR A 11 -1.32 10.14 -21.46
CA THR A 11 -1.31 11.60 -21.36
C THR A 11 -2.04 12.07 -20.10
N LYS A 12 -3.22 11.52 -19.81
CA LYS A 12 -3.96 11.84 -18.59
C LYS A 12 -3.23 11.45 -17.32
N LEU A 13 -2.49 10.34 -17.33
CA LEU A 13 -1.65 9.90 -16.21
C LEU A 13 -0.46 10.85 -15.98
N ILE A 14 0.14 11.36 -17.07
CA ILE A 14 1.27 12.29 -17.01
C ILE A 14 0.83 13.68 -16.52
N GLU A 15 -0.37 14.10 -16.91
CA GLU A 15 -0.99 15.37 -16.49
C GLU A 15 -1.66 15.29 -15.13
N LEU A 16 -1.80 14.09 -14.57
CA LEU A 16 -2.49 13.85 -13.30
C LEU A 16 -1.80 14.65 -12.20
N ASN A 17 -2.57 15.55 -11.60
CA ASN A 17 -2.18 16.30 -10.44
C ASN A 17 -3.30 16.19 -9.40
N ILE A 18 -3.09 15.35 -8.39
CA ILE A 18 -4.03 15.12 -7.30
C ILE A 18 -4.06 16.35 -6.37
N PHE A 19 -2.96 17.10 -6.31
CA PHE A 19 -2.87 18.33 -5.53
C PHE A 19 -3.35 19.51 -6.37
N THR A 20 -4.58 19.95 -6.15
CA THR A 20 -5.13 21.14 -6.79
C THR A 20 -4.22 22.34 -6.58
N LEU A 21 -4.10 23.20 -7.60
CA LEU A 21 -3.40 24.47 -7.47
C LEU A 21 -4.06 25.26 -6.33
N ARG A 22 -3.46 25.24 -5.15
CA ARG A 22 -3.84 26.10 -4.05
C ARG A 22 -3.15 27.44 -4.31
N ASP A 23 -3.81 28.56 -4.05
CA ASP A 23 -3.12 29.87 -4.04
C ASP A 23 -2.11 29.85 -2.88
N ILE A 24 -0.90 29.39 -3.17
CA ILE A 24 0.22 29.36 -2.23
C ILE A 24 0.84 30.77 -2.26
N GLY A 25 0.11 31.76 -1.73
CA GLY A 25 0.57 33.15 -1.61
C GLY A 25 0.87 33.85 -2.95
N SER A 26 0.82 35.16 -2.96
CA SER A 26 0.90 35.99 -4.18
C SER A 26 2.25 35.98 -4.90
N ASP A 27 3.25 35.23 -4.42
CA ASP A 27 4.65 35.36 -4.84
C ASP A 27 5.25 34.06 -5.41
N VAL A 28 4.47 32.97 -5.47
CA VAL A 28 4.92 31.71 -6.08
C VAL A 28 4.43 31.62 -7.52
N ASP A 29 5.38 31.53 -8.46
CA ASP A 29 5.08 31.34 -9.88
C ASP A 29 4.17 30.11 -10.09
N ARG A 30 2.99 30.35 -10.69
CA ARG A 30 1.93 29.35 -10.91
C ARG A 30 2.43 28.13 -11.69
N ILE A 31 3.42 28.31 -12.56
CA ILE A 31 4.03 27.23 -13.34
C ILE A 31 4.83 26.30 -12.41
N THR A 32 5.56 26.88 -11.46
CA THR A 32 6.35 26.15 -10.48
C THR A 32 5.45 25.36 -9.53
N ALA A 33 4.39 25.97 -9.01
CA ALA A 33 3.40 25.28 -8.18
C ALA A 33 2.73 24.10 -8.90
N LYS A 34 2.39 24.26 -10.19
CA LYS A 34 1.82 23.19 -11.01
C LYS A 34 2.79 22.01 -11.18
N ARG A 35 4.06 22.29 -11.49
CA ARG A 35 5.09 21.25 -11.63
C ARG A 35 5.31 20.51 -10.32
N PHE A 36 5.33 21.23 -9.20
CA PHE A 36 5.47 20.63 -7.87
C PHE A 36 4.32 19.68 -7.55
N GLY A 37 3.07 20.08 -7.80
CA GLY A 37 1.90 19.20 -7.62
C GLY A 37 1.96 17.93 -8.46
N GLN A 38 2.41 18.03 -9.72
CA GLN A 38 2.61 16.87 -10.60
C GLN A 38 3.68 15.91 -10.05
N TRP A 39 4.81 16.43 -9.57
CA TRP A 39 5.87 15.60 -8.96
C TRP A 39 5.40 14.95 -7.66
N ALA A 40 4.73 15.70 -6.79
CA ALA A 40 4.15 15.18 -5.55
C ALA A 40 3.12 14.08 -5.83
N THR A 41 2.30 14.24 -6.87
CA THR A 41 1.32 13.23 -7.31
C THR A 41 2.01 11.95 -7.77
N ARG A 42 3.07 12.06 -8.58
CA ARG A 42 3.85 10.88 -9.02
C ARG A 42 4.47 10.16 -7.83
N LEU A 43 5.09 10.90 -6.91
CA LEU A 43 5.67 10.34 -5.70
C LEU A 43 4.61 9.64 -4.84
N TYR A 44 3.46 10.28 -4.64
CA TYR A 44 2.34 9.71 -3.90
C TYR A 44 1.87 8.39 -4.50
N VAL A 45 1.66 8.32 -5.82
CA VAL A 45 1.22 7.11 -6.50
C VAL A 45 2.25 5.98 -6.35
N ILE A 46 3.54 6.28 -6.50
CA ILE A 46 4.61 5.29 -6.31
C ILE A 46 4.60 4.76 -4.88
N LEU A 47 4.55 5.65 -3.89
CA LEU A 47 4.50 5.28 -2.48
C LEU A 47 3.25 4.45 -2.17
N PHE A 48 2.09 4.86 -2.68
CA PHE A 48 0.83 4.14 -2.49
C PHE A 48 0.87 2.72 -3.06
N ILE A 49 1.37 2.56 -4.30
CA ILE A 49 1.51 1.24 -4.91
C ILE A 49 2.51 0.38 -4.12
N SER A 50 3.63 0.97 -3.67
CA SER A 50 4.62 0.25 -2.86
C SER A 50 4.03 -0.22 -1.52
N ALA A 51 3.27 0.63 -0.83
CA ALA A 51 2.60 0.29 0.42
C ALA A 51 1.56 -0.82 0.23
N LEU A 52 0.75 -0.76 -0.83
CA LEU A 52 -0.19 -1.83 -1.17
C LEU A 52 0.54 -3.14 -1.47
N THR A 53 1.66 -3.07 -2.20
CA THR A 53 2.46 -4.25 -2.52
C THR A 53 3.01 -4.90 -1.25
N ILE A 54 3.56 -4.10 -0.33
CA ILE A 54 4.01 -4.56 0.98
C ILE A 54 2.86 -5.18 1.77
N LEU A 55 1.67 -4.56 1.77
CA LEU A 55 0.49 -5.08 2.46
C LEU A 55 0.03 -6.42 1.89
N ILE A 56 0.03 -6.57 0.56
CA ILE A 56 -0.32 -7.82 -0.11
C ILE A 56 0.67 -8.91 0.29
N PHE A 57 1.98 -8.62 0.18
CA PHE A 57 3.01 -9.57 0.62
C PHE A 57 2.88 -9.91 2.09
N TYR A 58 2.63 -8.93 2.95
CA TYR A 58 2.41 -9.17 4.37
C TYR A 58 1.20 -10.08 4.62
N THR A 59 0.12 -9.90 3.87
CA THR A 59 -1.11 -10.69 4.00
C THR A 59 -0.93 -12.11 3.47
N ILE A 60 -0.19 -12.29 2.38
CA ILE A 60 0.09 -13.61 1.79
C ILE A 60 1.15 -14.37 2.60
N ILE A 61 2.22 -13.68 3.02
CA ILE A 61 3.36 -14.27 3.73
C ILE A 61 3.04 -14.50 5.19
N ARG A 62 2.15 -13.71 5.83
CA ARG A 62 1.54 -14.17 7.07
C ARG A 62 0.89 -15.50 6.69
N PRO A 63 1.40 -16.64 7.20
CA PRO A 63 0.50 -17.77 7.35
C PRO A 63 -0.67 -17.17 8.14
N HIS A 64 -1.89 -17.63 7.92
CA HIS A 64 -2.87 -17.44 8.97
C HIS A 64 -2.17 -17.96 10.23
N ILE A 65 -1.63 -17.05 11.06
CA ILE A 65 -1.21 -17.33 12.41
C ILE A 65 -2.55 -17.76 12.93
N LEU A 66 -2.76 -19.08 12.88
CA LEU A 66 -3.90 -19.77 13.42
C LEU A 66 -3.78 -19.39 14.87
N THR A 67 -4.36 -18.23 15.21
CA THR A 67 -4.51 -17.78 16.56
C THR A 67 -5.60 -18.70 17.02
N LYS A 68 -5.22 -19.94 17.31
CA LYS A 68 -6.07 -20.92 17.92
C LYS A 68 -6.26 -20.36 19.30
N ASN A 69 -7.34 -19.59 19.45
CA ASN A 69 -7.82 -19.21 20.74
C ASN A 69 -8.24 -20.53 21.40
N PHE A 70 -7.39 -21.01 22.28
CA PHE A 70 -7.69 -22.15 23.13
C PHE A 70 -8.34 -21.57 24.38
N ASP A 71 -9.66 -21.59 24.42
CA ASP A 71 -10.39 -21.26 25.63
C ASP A 71 -10.02 -22.28 26.72
N GLU A 72 -9.49 -21.78 27.84
CA GLU A 72 -8.91 -22.52 28.98
C GLU A 72 -7.62 -23.31 28.70
N PRO A 73 -6.44 -22.65 28.70
CA PRO A 73 -5.16 -23.34 28.60
C PRO A 73 -4.85 -24.10 29.90
N SER A 74 -5.17 -25.39 29.95
CA SER A 74 -4.67 -26.27 31.02
C SER A 74 -3.22 -26.70 30.75
N PHE A 75 -2.44 -26.88 31.80
CA PHE A 75 -1.03 -27.31 31.68
C PHE A 75 -0.89 -28.68 30.97
N ILE A 76 -1.88 -29.55 31.12
CA ILE A 76 -1.93 -30.86 30.44
C ILE A 76 -2.14 -30.66 28.93
N PHE A 77 -3.02 -29.74 28.55
CA PHE A 77 -3.29 -29.41 27.15
C PHE A 77 -2.05 -28.80 26.47
N TYR A 78 -1.33 -27.91 27.15
CA TYR A 78 -0.05 -27.38 26.66
C TYR A 78 0.98 -28.50 26.45
N ASN A 79 1.12 -29.42 27.40
CA ASN A 79 2.09 -30.50 27.28
C ASN A 79 1.71 -31.50 26.17
N HIS A 80 0.41 -31.67 25.89
CA HIS A 80 -0.08 -32.44 24.75
C HIS A 80 0.28 -31.74 23.43
N LEU A 81 -0.03 -30.46 23.28
CA LEU A 81 0.29 -29.69 22.07
C LEU A 81 1.79 -29.66 21.79
N ARG A 82 2.62 -29.41 22.81
CA ARG A 82 4.10 -29.44 22.69
C ARG A 82 4.60 -30.83 22.27
N LYS A 83 3.97 -31.91 22.73
CA LYS A 83 4.35 -33.28 22.36
C LYS A 83 3.89 -33.64 20.94
N THR A 84 2.75 -33.11 20.49
CA THR A 84 2.17 -33.41 19.17
C THR A 84 2.76 -32.56 18.04
N TYR A 85 3.05 -31.29 18.30
CA TYR A 85 3.52 -30.33 17.29
C TYR A 85 4.96 -29.84 17.51
N GLY A 86 5.60 -30.21 18.62
CA GLY A 86 7.01 -29.88 18.87
C GLY A 86 7.31 -28.38 18.75
N ASP A 87 8.40 -28.06 18.06
CA ASP A 87 8.84 -26.70 17.74
C ASP A 87 8.23 -26.16 16.42
N GLU A 88 7.30 -26.91 15.79
CA GLU A 88 6.65 -26.53 14.52
C GLU A 88 5.37 -25.67 14.72
N LEU A 89 5.12 -25.21 15.94
CA LEU A 89 4.01 -24.30 16.28
C LEU A 89 4.35 -22.83 16.00
#